data_AF-A0A2B7ZK97-F1
#
_entry.id   AF-A0A2B7ZK97-F1
#
_cell.length_a   1.000
_cell.length_b   1.000
_cell.length_c   1.000
_cell.angle_alpha   90.00
_cell.angle_beta   90.00
_cell.angle_gamma   90.00
#
_symmetry.space_group_name_H-M   'P 1'
#
loop_
_entity.id
_entity.type
_entity.pdbx_description
1 polymer ?
#
loop_
_entity_poly.entity_id
_entity_poly.type
_entity_poly.pdbx_seq_one_letter_code
_entity_poly.pdbx_strand_id
1 'polypeptide(L)'
;MFGKSTKSSTVPSQASSKRSKSTVTPAQQAARERALEIKRLQEEALSKLPIGSLYIVLYLRSDPPEPNNFHWGFYFHTIPSGGTKYHVKNLGIGWITDHGDTGGVFKSNFLCVVIHIATVPQARHAQVDQTMKSLDGNINSIPGISCRVWLLSILQKLIQNGIVRCSSYTELEQECFTIGNDHSSRAADNDQPRPVVRSRVCAI
;
A
#
# COMPACT_ATOMS: atom_id res chain seq x y z
N MET A 1 -2.97 72.87 -38.36
CA MET A 1 -2.53 72.77 -36.94
C MET A 1 -1.75 71.48 -36.78
N PHE A 2 -0.53 71.58 -36.23
CA PHE A 2 0.33 70.58 -35.56
C PHE A 2 0.08 69.08 -35.83
N GLY A 3 1.04 68.21 -36.17
CA GLY A 3 2.50 68.27 -36.12
C GLY A 3 3.14 66.91 -36.51
N LYS A 4 4.47 66.95 -36.62
CA LYS A 4 5.53 65.91 -36.80
C LYS A 4 5.17 64.48 -36.33
N SER A 5 5.73 63.40 -36.87
CA SER A 5 7.14 63.02 -36.61
C SER A 5 7.60 61.75 -37.36
N THR A 6 8.93 61.63 -37.38
CA THR A 6 9.89 60.80 -38.12
C THR A 6 9.93 59.29 -37.78
N LYS A 7 10.35 58.51 -38.78
CA LYS A 7 10.88 57.14 -38.65
C LYS A 7 12.12 57.11 -37.74
N SER A 8 12.22 56.10 -36.88
CA SER A 8 13.51 55.53 -36.46
C SER A 8 13.38 54.02 -36.23
N SER A 9 14.24 53.28 -36.92
CA SER A 9 14.51 51.87 -36.75
C SER A 9 15.27 51.65 -35.44
N THR A 10 14.86 50.65 -34.66
CA THR A 10 15.70 50.11 -33.58
C THR A 10 15.60 48.58 -33.55
N VAL A 11 16.78 47.99 -33.53
CA VAL A 11 17.20 46.58 -33.58
C VAL A 11 16.61 45.75 -32.42
N PRO A 12 16.35 44.43 -32.60
CA PRO A 12 15.85 43.58 -31.53
C PRO A 12 16.96 43.28 -30.50
N SER A 13 16.73 43.69 -29.26
CA SER A 13 17.56 43.33 -28.11
C SER A 13 17.43 41.82 -27.84
N GLN A 14 18.49 41.07 -28.13
CA GLN A 14 18.68 39.70 -27.66
C GLN A 14 18.63 39.69 -26.13
N ALA A 15 17.49 39.26 -25.58
CA ALA A 15 17.41 38.85 -24.18
C ALA A 15 18.21 37.56 -24.03
N SER A 16 19.43 37.68 -23.50
CA SER A 16 20.25 36.57 -23.07
C SER A 16 19.49 35.76 -22.03
N SER A 17 18.95 34.60 -22.44
CA SER A 17 18.43 33.57 -21.54
C SER A 17 19.60 33.06 -20.69
N LYS A 18 19.79 33.67 -19.52
CA LYS A 18 20.60 33.09 -18.46
C LYS A 18 19.88 31.84 -18.00
N ARG A 19 20.29 30.70 -18.56
CA ARG A 19 19.94 29.37 -18.08
C ARG A 19 20.56 29.24 -16.69
N SER A 20 19.83 29.64 -15.65
CA SER A 20 20.23 29.45 -14.26
C SER A 20 20.53 27.97 -14.06
N LYS A 21 21.81 27.64 -13.90
CA LYS A 21 22.22 26.34 -13.36
C LYS A 21 21.62 26.28 -11.96
N SER A 22 20.55 25.51 -11.81
CA SER A 22 19.94 25.23 -10.51
C SER A 22 20.97 24.47 -9.68
N THR A 23 21.63 25.18 -8.76
CA THR A 23 22.55 24.58 -7.79
C THR A 23 21.71 23.93 -6.71
N VAL A 24 21.70 22.60 -6.68
CA VAL A 24 21.01 21.81 -5.66
C VAL A 24 21.68 22.05 -4.31
N THR A 25 20.89 22.31 -3.25
CA THR A 25 21.44 22.55 -1.91
C THR A 25 21.89 21.25 -1.24
N PRO A 26 22.82 21.29 -0.27
CA PRO A 26 23.22 20.08 0.48
C PRO A 26 22.04 19.33 1.12
N ALA A 27 21.05 20.06 1.63
CA ALA A 27 19.83 19.45 2.20
C ALA A 27 18.98 18.72 1.14
N GLN A 28 18.86 19.30 -0.06
CA GLN A 28 18.16 18.66 -1.18
C GLN A 28 18.90 17.40 -1.65
N GLN A 29 20.23 17.43 -1.64
CA GLN A 29 21.05 16.27 -1.96
C GLN A 29 20.86 15.14 -0.93
N ALA A 30 20.94 15.46 0.37
CA ALA A 30 20.72 14.48 1.43
C ALA A 30 19.30 13.86 1.40
N ALA A 31 18.28 14.68 1.13
CA ALA A 31 16.91 14.20 0.98
C ALA A 31 16.76 13.25 -0.22
N ARG A 32 17.44 13.56 -1.34
CA ARG A 32 17.46 12.70 -2.52
C ARG A 32 18.18 11.39 -2.26
N GLU A 33 19.32 11.41 -1.58
CA GLU A 33 20.06 10.21 -1.19
C GLU A 33 19.22 9.32 -0.27
N ARG A 34 18.56 9.90 0.74
CA ARG A 34 17.62 9.18 1.60
C ARG A 34 16.47 8.55 0.81
N ALA A 35 15.87 9.28 -0.13
CA ALA A 35 14.77 8.77 -0.95
C ALA A 35 15.22 7.60 -1.85
N LEU A 36 16.43 7.66 -2.41
CA LEU A 36 17.00 6.57 -3.20
C LEU A 36 17.24 5.32 -2.35
N GLU A 37 17.75 5.48 -1.13
CA GLU A 37 17.97 4.35 -0.22
C GLU A 37 16.65 3.73 0.23
N ILE A 38 15.64 4.53 0.58
CA ILE A 38 14.29 4.03 0.89
C ILE A 38 13.73 3.22 -0.27
N LYS A 39 13.85 3.74 -1.50
CA LYS A 39 13.40 3.03 -2.70
C LYS A 39 14.12 1.69 -2.86
N ARG A 40 15.44 1.66 -2.68
CA ARG A 40 16.24 0.43 -2.75
C ARG A 40 15.79 -0.59 -1.71
N LEU A 41 15.59 -0.18 -0.47
CA LEU A 41 15.12 -1.04 0.63
C LEU A 41 13.71 -1.59 0.36
N GLN A 42 12.80 -0.78 -0.21
CA GLN A 42 11.46 -1.21 -0.57
C GLN A 42 11.46 -2.23 -1.72
N GLU A 43 12.30 -2.02 -2.74
CA GLU A 43 12.47 -2.95 -3.87
C GLU A 43 13.10 -4.27 -3.40
N GLU A 44 14.11 -4.20 -2.53
CA GLU A 44 14.73 -5.37 -1.92
C GLU A 44 13.72 -6.15 -1.07
N ALA A 45 12.93 -5.47 -0.24
CA ALA A 45 11.87 -6.10 0.57
C ALA A 45 10.82 -6.79 -0.30
N LEU A 46 10.40 -6.16 -1.41
CA LEU A 46 9.47 -6.76 -2.36
C LEU A 46 10.04 -8.04 -2.99
N SER A 47 11.30 -8.00 -3.44
CA SER A 47 11.97 -9.14 -4.10
C SER A 47 12.12 -10.37 -3.20
N LYS A 48 12.06 -10.18 -1.87
CA LYS A 48 12.19 -11.25 -0.87
C LYS A 48 10.86 -11.92 -0.54
N LEU A 49 9.73 -11.39 -1.02
CA LEU A 49 8.43 -12.04 -0.81
C LEU A 49 8.36 -13.32 -1.66
N PRO A 50 8.02 -14.49 -1.07
CA PRO A 50 7.84 -15.69 -1.89
C PRO A 50 6.65 -15.56 -2.85
N ILE A 51 6.85 -16.01 -4.08
CA ILE A 51 5.80 -16.05 -5.10
C ILE A 51 4.71 -17.04 -4.68
N GLY A 52 3.46 -16.66 -4.88
CA GLY A 52 2.29 -17.42 -4.44
C GLY A 52 1.94 -17.18 -2.98
N SER A 53 2.60 -16.26 -2.27
CA SER A 53 2.26 -15.96 -0.88
C SER A 53 1.12 -14.95 -0.77
N LEU A 54 0.21 -15.24 0.15
CA LEU A 54 -0.90 -14.37 0.56
C LEU A 54 -0.60 -13.72 1.90
N TYR A 55 -0.84 -12.42 1.97
CA TYR A 55 -0.56 -11.59 3.13
C TYR A 55 -1.78 -10.78 3.56
N ILE A 56 -1.89 -10.50 4.86
CA ILE A 56 -2.67 -9.38 5.39
C ILE A 56 -1.74 -8.17 5.49
N VAL A 57 -2.21 -7.01 5.03
CA VAL A 57 -1.48 -5.74 5.13
C VAL A 57 -2.25 -4.78 6.03
N LEU A 58 -1.55 -4.20 6.99
CA LEU A 58 -2.11 -3.21 7.92
C LEU A 58 -1.53 -1.83 7.62
N TYR A 59 -2.39 -0.83 7.58
CA TYR A 59 -2.01 0.57 7.41
C TYR A 59 -2.48 1.40 8.60
N LEU A 60 -1.68 2.39 9.00
CA LEU A 60 -2.09 3.37 10.01
C LEU A 60 -3.29 4.19 9.52
N ARG A 61 -4.19 4.53 10.45
CA ARG A 61 -5.33 5.42 10.20
C ARG A 61 -5.18 6.81 10.81
N SER A 62 -4.24 6.97 11.73
CA SER A 62 -3.99 8.21 12.47
C SER A 62 -2.50 8.37 12.76
N ASP A 63 -2.10 9.61 13.02
CA ASP A 63 -0.81 9.99 13.57
C ASP A 63 -1.07 11.01 14.70
N PRO A 64 -0.90 10.66 15.98
CA PRO A 64 -0.31 9.41 16.47
C PRO A 64 -1.20 8.16 16.24
N PRO A 65 -0.62 6.95 16.15
CA PRO A 65 -1.37 5.71 15.98
C PRO A 65 -2.27 5.40 17.19
N GLU A 66 -3.53 5.08 16.92
CA GLU A 66 -4.44 4.54 17.93
C GLU A 66 -4.34 3.00 18.00
N PRO A 67 -4.34 2.39 19.21
CA PRO A 67 -4.33 0.94 19.35
C PRO A 67 -5.47 0.27 18.59
N ASN A 68 -5.17 -0.82 17.89
CA ASN A 68 -6.13 -1.63 17.12
C ASN A 68 -6.86 -0.86 15.99
N ASN A 69 -6.43 0.35 15.65
CA ASN A 69 -7.09 1.16 14.62
C ASN A 69 -6.30 1.16 13.30
N PHE A 70 -6.45 0.07 12.54
CA PHE A 70 -5.77 -0.11 11.26
C PHE A 70 -6.74 -0.10 10.09
N HIS A 71 -6.26 0.30 8.91
CA HIS A 71 -6.89 -0.07 7.65
C HIS A 71 -6.31 -1.41 7.19
N TRP A 72 -7.18 -2.29 6.72
CA TRP A 72 -6.88 -3.69 6.45
C TRP A 72 -7.06 -3.99 4.97
N GLY A 73 -6.17 -4.81 4.43
CA GLY A 73 -6.31 -5.39 3.10
C GLY A 73 -5.57 -6.71 2.99
N PHE A 74 -5.80 -7.42 1.89
CA PHE A 74 -4.93 -8.51 1.46
C PHE A 74 -3.93 -8.02 0.43
N TYR A 75 -2.79 -8.68 0.38
CA TYR A 75 -1.86 -8.61 -0.74
C TYR A 75 -1.51 -10.02 -1.17
N PHE A 76 -1.72 -10.34 -2.45
CA PHE A 76 -1.39 -11.64 -3.01
C PHE A 76 -0.24 -11.50 -3.99
N HIS A 77 0.95 -11.94 -3.60
CA HIS A 77 2.18 -11.78 -4.37
C HIS A 77 2.31 -12.91 -5.39
N THR A 78 2.16 -12.60 -6.68
CA THR A 78 2.05 -13.61 -7.75
C THR A 78 3.16 -13.52 -8.79
N ILE A 79 3.88 -12.40 -8.85
CA ILE A 79 5.01 -12.19 -9.77
C ILE A 79 6.16 -11.48 -9.06
N PRO A 80 7.42 -11.61 -9.52
CA PRO A 80 8.57 -11.00 -8.83
C PRO A 80 8.44 -9.49 -8.61
N SER A 81 7.77 -8.79 -9.53
CA SER A 81 7.59 -7.34 -9.48
C SER A 81 6.34 -6.89 -8.72
N GLY A 82 5.52 -7.80 -8.19
CA GLY A 82 4.27 -7.41 -7.54
C GLY A 82 3.20 -8.49 -7.42
N GLY A 83 1.98 -8.02 -7.25
CA GLY A 83 0.82 -8.87 -7.01
C GLY A 83 -0.44 -8.04 -6.94
N THR A 84 -1.53 -8.62 -6.48
CA THR A 84 -2.82 -7.92 -6.40
C THR A 84 -3.10 -7.53 -4.96
N LYS A 85 -3.47 -6.26 -4.75
CA LYS A 85 -3.98 -5.78 -3.46
C LYS A 85 -5.50 -5.84 -3.49
N TYR A 86 -6.10 -6.35 -2.42
CA TYR A 86 -7.55 -6.41 -2.24
C TYR A 86 -7.93 -5.68 -0.95
N HIS A 87 -8.76 -4.66 -1.05
CA HIS A 87 -9.26 -3.93 0.12
C HIS A 87 -10.58 -3.24 -0.19
N VAL A 88 -11.19 -2.68 0.85
CA VAL A 88 -12.42 -1.92 0.73
C VAL A 88 -12.29 -0.60 1.47
N LYS A 89 -12.86 0.46 0.90
CA LYS A 89 -12.79 1.83 1.45
C LYS A 89 -14.18 2.44 1.58
N ASN A 90 -14.32 3.26 2.60
CA ASN A 90 -15.55 4.01 2.85
C ASN A 90 -15.48 5.36 2.11
N LEU A 91 -16.54 5.73 1.41
CA LEU A 91 -16.69 6.99 0.68
C LEU A 91 -17.79 7.89 1.26
N GLY A 92 -18.10 7.76 2.56
CA GLY A 92 -19.16 8.50 3.25
C GLY A 92 -20.55 7.91 3.03
N ILE A 93 -20.93 7.68 1.76
CA ILE A 93 -22.25 7.13 1.38
C ILE A 93 -22.30 5.59 1.39
N GLY A 94 -21.16 4.93 1.58
CA GLY A 94 -21.05 3.48 1.55
C GLY A 94 -19.61 3.00 1.40
N TRP A 95 -19.47 1.69 1.26
CA TRP A 95 -18.23 0.98 1.03
C TRP A 95 -18.09 0.56 -0.42
N ILE A 96 -16.89 0.69 -0.96
CA ILE A 96 -16.53 0.21 -2.29
C ILE A 96 -15.31 -0.69 -2.23
N THR A 97 -15.19 -1.57 -3.21
CA THR A 97 -14.00 -2.39 -3.44
C THR A 97 -12.96 -1.58 -4.20
N ASP A 98 -11.69 -1.87 -3.95
CA ASP A 98 -10.57 -1.20 -4.61
C ASP A 98 -9.43 -2.23 -4.78
N HIS A 99 -9.73 -3.24 -5.59
CA HIS A 99 -8.82 -4.32 -5.92
C HIS A 99 -7.98 -3.93 -7.12
N GLY A 100 -6.68 -4.20 -7.09
CA GLY A 100 -5.83 -3.87 -8.23
C GLY A 100 -4.40 -4.37 -8.10
N ASP A 101 -3.76 -4.54 -9.25
CA ASP A 101 -2.37 -4.94 -9.32
C ASP A 101 -1.45 -3.83 -8.81
N THR A 102 -0.40 -4.23 -8.10
CA THR A 102 0.58 -3.32 -7.53
C THR A 102 1.94 -3.98 -7.34
N GLY A 103 2.99 -3.29 -7.78
CA GLY A 103 4.38 -3.52 -7.36
C GLY A 103 4.80 -2.60 -6.22
N GLY A 104 3.84 -1.95 -5.56
CA GLY A 104 4.07 -0.84 -4.64
C GLY A 104 3.61 -1.10 -3.21
N VAL A 105 3.44 -2.36 -2.79
CA VAL A 105 2.93 -2.66 -1.43
C VAL A 105 3.75 -1.95 -0.35
N PHE A 106 5.09 -1.96 -0.46
CA PHE A 106 6.00 -1.29 0.47
C PHE A 106 6.13 0.24 0.28
N LYS A 107 5.54 0.80 -0.78
CA LYS A 107 5.70 2.23 -1.12
C LYS A 107 4.69 3.14 -0.39
N SER A 108 3.70 2.56 0.28
CA SER A 108 2.71 3.34 1.03
C SER A 108 3.32 3.89 2.32
N ASN A 109 3.26 5.21 2.51
CA ASN A 109 3.72 5.88 3.73
C ASN A 109 3.02 5.33 4.99
N PHE A 110 1.73 4.99 4.87
CA PHE A 110 0.93 4.47 5.97
C PHE A 110 1.06 2.97 6.19
N LEU A 111 1.80 2.22 5.36
CA LEU A 111 1.98 0.79 5.60
C LEU A 111 2.64 0.60 6.98
N CYS A 112 2.03 -0.22 7.81
CA CYS A 112 2.54 -0.58 9.12
C CYS A 112 3.32 -1.90 9.03
N VAL A 113 2.68 -2.95 8.53
CA VAL A 113 3.25 -4.31 8.49
C VAL A 113 2.60 -5.14 7.38
N VAL A 114 3.36 -6.12 6.87
CA VAL A 114 2.90 -7.17 5.95
C VAL A 114 2.95 -8.51 6.68
N ILE A 115 1.83 -9.20 6.84
CA ILE A 115 1.70 -10.42 7.64
C ILE A 115 1.43 -11.61 6.70
N HIS A 116 2.39 -12.51 6.55
CA HIS A 116 2.27 -13.72 5.72
C HIS A 116 1.31 -14.70 6.38
N ILE A 117 0.28 -15.16 5.66
CA ILE A 117 -0.76 -16.06 6.20
C ILE A 117 -0.94 -17.36 5.40
N ALA A 118 -0.46 -17.45 4.16
CA ALA A 118 -0.52 -18.69 3.37
C ALA A 118 0.44 -18.68 2.19
N THR A 119 0.90 -19.88 1.79
CA THR A 119 1.50 -20.13 0.47
C THR A 119 0.48 -20.86 -0.40
N VAL A 120 0.14 -20.28 -1.55
CA VAL A 120 -0.94 -20.74 -2.42
C VAL A 120 -0.35 -21.37 -3.69
N PRO A 121 -0.63 -22.67 -3.96
CA PRO A 121 -0.25 -23.31 -5.21
C PRO A 121 -0.82 -22.59 -6.44
N GLN A 122 -0.05 -22.52 -7.52
CA GLN A 122 -0.44 -21.80 -8.76
C GLN A 122 -1.83 -22.22 -9.29
N ALA A 123 -2.15 -23.51 -9.22
CA ALA A 123 -3.45 -24.05 -9.64
C ALA A 123 -4.67 -23.42 -8.91
N ARG A 124 -4.44 -22.77 -7.77
CA ARG A 124 -5.48 -22.17 -6.94
C ARG A 124 -5.51 -20.64 -6.99
N HIS A 125 -4.63 -20.00 -7.76
CA HIS A 125 -4.56 -18.53 -7.84
C HIS A 125 -5.88 -17.91 -8.32
N ALA A 126 -6.53 -18.52 -9.32
CA ALA A 126 -7.85 -18.08 -9.78
C ALA A 126 -8.93 -18.21 -8.70
N GLN A 127 -8.85 -19.26 -7.86
CA GLN A 127 -9.78 -19.45 -6.74
C GLN A 127 -9.58 -18.39 -5.65
N VAL A 128 -8.34 -17.92 -5.42
CA VAL A 128 -8.06 -16.78 -4.53
C VAL A 128 -8.81 -15.56 -5.04
N ASP A 129 -8.60 -15.17 -6.31
CA ASP A 129 -9.22 -13.97 -6.87
C ASP A 129 -10.75 -14.03 -6.84
N GLN A 130 -11.33 -15.19 -7.21
CA GLN A 130 -12.77 -15.42 -7.11
C GLN A 130 -13.27 -15.28 -5.67
N THR A 131 -12.53 -15.81 -4.69
CA THR A 131 -12.91 -15.70 -3.27
C THR A 131 -12.84 -14.25 -2.81
N MET A 132 -11.78 -13.52 -3.15
CA MET A 132 -11.58 -12.11 -2.78
C MET A 132 -12.70 -11.21 -3.28
N LYS A 133 -13.23 -11.49 -4.49
CA LYS A 133 -14.29 -10.71 -5.15
C LYS A 133 -15.71 -11.20 -4.85
N SER A 134 -15.85 -12.27 -4.06
CA SER A 134 -17.14 -12.93 -3.84
C SER A 134 -18.19 -12.08 -3.11
N LEU A 135 -17.77 -10.98 -2.47
CA LEU A 135 -18.65 -10.06 -1.74
C LEU A 135 -18.78 -8.68 -2.41
N ASP A 136 -18.22 -8.50 -3.60
CA ASP A 136 -18.16 -7.18 -4.24
C ASP A 136 -19.57 -6.62 -4.52
N GLY A 137 -20.50 -7.47 -4.97
CA GLY A 137 -21.87 -7.08 -5.31
C GLY A 137 -22.79 -6.82 -4.11
N ASN A 138 -22.42 -7.21 -2.90
CA ASN A 138 -23.26 -7.11 -1.70
C ASN A 138 -22.53 -6.52 -0.50
N ILE A 139 -21.40 -5.84 -0.71
CA ILE A 139 -20.55 -5.30 0.36
C ILE A 139 -21.32 -4.40 1.33
N ASN A 140 -22.21 -3.54 0.83
CA ASN A 140 -22.99 -2.61 1.65
C ASN A 140 -24.15 -3.28 2.39
N SER A 141 -24.45 -4.55 2.10
CA SER A 141 -25.44 -5.35 2.83
C SER A 141 -24.83 -6.11 4.01
N ILE A 142 -23.50 -6.07 4.18
CA ILE A 142 -22.82 -6.73 5.29
C ILE A 142 -23.07 -5.90 6.58
N PRO A 143 -23.68 -6.48 7.64
CA PRO A 143 -23.92 -5.77 8.88
C PRO A 143 -22.62 -5.28 9.53
N GLY A 144 -22.58 -4.00 9.93
CA GLY A 144 -21.41 -3.41 10.58
C GLY A 144 -20.16 -3.36 9.68
N ILE A 145 -20.34 -3.32 8.35
CA ILE A 145 -19.25 -3.36 7.38
C ILE A 145 -18.14 -2.36 7.71
N SER A 146 -16.92 -2.88 7.70
CA SER A 146 -15.66 -2.16 7.77
C SER A 146 -14.62 -2.91 6.95
N CYS A 147 -13.44 -2.31 6.70
CA CYS A 147 -12.36 -3.04 6.00
C CYS A 147 -11.93 -4.30 6.77
N ARG A 148 -11.97 -4.26 8.10
CA ARG A 148 -11.69 -5.41 8.97
C ARG A 148 -12.77 -6.46 8.85
N VAL A 149 -14.04 -6.08 8.98
CA VAL A 149 -15.19 -7.00 8.87
C VAL A 149 -15.24 -7.65 7.49
N TRP A 150 -15.00 -6.89 6.41
CA TRP A 150 -14.87 -7.43 5.07
C TRP A 150 -13.71 -8.44 4.98
N LEU A 151 -12.54 -8.07 5.47
CA LEU A 151 -11.36 -8.93 5.43
C LEU A 151 -11.60 -10.25 6.15
N LEU A 152 -12.18 -10.22 7.35
CA LEU A 152 -12.50 -11.44 8.10
C LEU A 152 -13.56 -12.30 7.41
N SER A 153 -14.54 -11.68 6.75
CA SER A 153 -15.56 -12.40 5.97
C SER A 153 -14.93 -13.15 4.80
N ILE A 154 -13.97 -12.53 4.10
CA ILE A 154 -13.20 -13.16 3.03
C ILE A 154 -12.24 -14.22 3.58
N LEU A 155 -11.55 -13.93 4.69
CA LEU A 155 -10.65 -14.87 5.36
C LEU A 155 -11.39 -16.16 5.74
N GLN A 156 -12.60 -16.06 6.29
CA GLN A 156 -13.42 -17.22 6.61
C GLN A 156 -13.69 -18.08 5.37
N LYS A 157 -13.99 -17.45 4.22
CA LYS A 157 -14.16 -18.18 2.93
C LYS A 157 -12.86 -18.82 2.45
N LEU A 158 -11.73 -18.13 2.60
CA LEU A 158 -10.41 -18.70 2.25
C LEU A 158 -10.07 -19.92 3.11
N ILE A 159 -10.44 -19.90 4.40
CA ILE A 159 -10.29 -21.05 5.31
C ILE A 159 -11.23 -22.19 4.92
N GLN A 160 -12.51 -21.89 4.66
CA GLN A 160 -13.49 -22.89 4.21
C GLN A 160 -13.07 -23.56 2.89
N ASN A 161 -12.46 -22.80 1.98
CA ASN A 161 -11.89 -23.33 0.75
C ASN A 161 -10.57 -24.07 0.98
N GLY A 162 -9.98 -24.02 2.18
CA GLY A 162 -8.67 -24.63 2.48
C GLY A 162 -7.50 -23.93 1.78
N ILE A 163 -7.65 -22.67 1.36
CA ILE A 163 -6.56 -21.84 0.81
C ILE A 163 -5.67 -21.35 1.96
N VAL A 164 -6.32 -20.89 3.03
CA VAL A 164 -5.67 -20.44 4.26
C VAL A 164 -5.93 -21.50 5.34
N ARG A 165 -4.88 -21.93 6.04
CA ARG A 165 -4.98 -22.93 7.10
C ARG A 165 -4.67 -22.28 8.43
N CYS A 166 -5.67 -21.74 9.13
CA CYS A 166 -5.48 -21.20 10.48
C CYS A 166 -6.48 -21.88 11.41
N SER A 167 -6.12 -22.04 12.68
CA SER A 167 -6.97 -22.61 13.74
C SER A 167 -8.27 -21.80 13.91
N SER A 168 -8.16 -20.47 13.83
CA SER A 168 -9.26 -19.55 14.08
C SER A 168 -9.00 -18.21 13.39
N TYR A 169 -10.01 -17.67 12.69
CA TYR A 169 -9.93 -16.32 12.13
C TYR A 169 -9.92 -15.24 13.24
N THR A 170 -10.50 -15.54 14.41
CA THR A 170 -10.49 -14.66 15.59
C THR A 170 -9.10 -14.60 16.21
N GLU A 171 -8.38 -15.73 16.30
CA GLU A 171 -6.98 -15.74 16.76
C GLU A 171 -6.07 -14.98 15.80
N LEU A 172 -6.29 -15.12 14.49
CA LEU A 172 -5.54 -14.37 13.48
C LEU A 172 -5.83 -12.87 13.54
N GLU A 173 -7.09 -12.47 13.79
CA GLU A 173 -7.44 -11.08 14.03
C GLU A 173 -6.67 -10.50 15.23
N GLN A 174 -6.68 -11.22 16.35
CA GLN A 174 -5.98 -10.79 17.56
C GLN A 174 -4.46 -10.72 17.34
N GLU A 175 -3.89 -11.68 16.62
CA GLU A 175 -2.47 -11.66 16.24
C GLU A 175 -2.15 -10.44 15.36
N CYS A 176 -2.98 -10.14 14.37
CA CYS A 176 -2.81 -8.97 13.52
C CYS A 176 -2.85 -7.66 14.33
N PHE A 177 -3.74 -7.55 15.31
CA PHE A 177 -3.76 -6.41 16.22
C PHE A 177 -2.48 -6.27 17.05
N THR A 178 -2.03 -7.36 17.67
CA THR A 178 -0.78 -7.37 18.44
C THR A 178 0.40 -6.94 17.57
N ILE A 179 0.60 -7.58 16.42
CA ILE A 179 1.68 -7.24 15.48
C ILE A 179 1.57 -5.78 15.00
N GLY A 180 0.35 -5.34 14.66
CA GLY A 180 0.10 -3.98 14.19
C GLY A 180 0.46 -2.93 15.24
N ASN A 181 0.07 -3.15 16.50
CA ASN A 181 0.39 -2.25 17.61
C ASN A 181 1.90 -2.20 17.86
N ASP A 182 2.58 -3.36 17.87
CA ASP A 182 4.03 -3.48 18.10
C ASP A 182 4.85 -2.71 17.05
N HIS A 183 4.35 -2.60 15.82
CA HIS A 183 5.03 -1.89 14.73
C HIS A 183 4.52 -0.46 14.48
N SER A 184 3.43 -0.05 15.13
CA SER A 184 2.72 1.20 14.84
C SER A 184 3.57 2.47 15.06
N SER A 185 4.37 2.55 16.13
CA SER A 185 5.23 3.71 16.40
C SER A 185 6.27 3.90 15.29
N ARG A 186 6.96 2.82 14.91
CA ARG A 186 7.95 2.83 13.82
C ARG A 186 7.31 3.14 12.48
N ALA A 187 6.06 2.69 12.31
CA ALA A 187 5.24 3.07 11.18
C ALA A 187 5.02 4.59 11.13
N ALA A 188 4.63 5.22 12.25
CA ALA A 188 4.46 6.68 12.32
C ALA A 188 5.76 7.44 12.01
N ASP A 189 6.90 6.95 12.51
CA ASP A 189 8.23 7.55 12.29
C ASP A 189 8.76 7.37 10.84
N ASN A 190 8.02 6.66 9.99
CA ASN A 190 8.41 6.33 8.62
C ASN A 190 9.73 5.54 8.52
N ASP A 191 9.99 4.63 9.47
CA ASP A 191 11.07 3.65 9.40
C ASP A 191 10.88 2.68 8.21
N GLN A 192 11.88 2.60 7.33
CA GLN A 192 11.84 1.77 6.12
C GLN A 192 12.94 0.70 6.13
N PRO A 193 12.72 -0.49 5.54
CA PRO A 193 11.45 -0.95 4.97
C PRO A 193 10.46 -1.38 6.07
N ARG A 194 9.17 -1.42 5.75
CA ARG A 194 8.16 -1.96 6.67
C ARG A 194 8.34 -3.47 6.88
N PRO A 195 8.12 -3.98 8.11
CA PRO A 195 8.39 -5.38 8.43
C PRO A 195 7.45 -6.34 7.69
N VAL A 196 8.00 -7.53 7.39
CA VAL A 196 7.24 -8.71 6.96
C VAL A 196 7.28 -9.72 8.09
N VAL A 197 6.11 -10.11 8.59
CA VAL A 197 5.97 -11.03 9.74
C VAL A 197 5.25 -12.30 9.28
N ARG A 198 5.73 -13.46 9.72
CA ARG A 198 5.03 -14.73 9.51
C ARG A 198 3.98 -14.91 10.60
N SER A 199 2.72 -15.14 10.23
CA SER A 199 1.69 -15.52 11.19
C SER A 199 2.08 -16.81 11.92
N ARG A 200 1.84 -16.85 13.23
CA ARG A 200 2.08 -18.02 14.09
C ARG A 200 0.83 -18.90 14.21
N VAL A 201 -0.35 -18.34 13.94
CA VAL A 201 -1.63 -19.07 14.03
C VAL A 201 -2.02 -19.75 12.71
N CYS A 202 -1.37 -19.39 11.60
CA CYS A 202 -1.59 -20.01 10.30
C CYS A 202 -0.46 -20.99 9.93
N ALA A 203 -0.85 -22.16 9.42
CA ALA A 203 0.03 -23.16 8.85
C ALA A 203 0.41 -22.79 7.41
N ILE A 204 1.57 -22.16 7.28
CA ILE A 204 2.13 -21.63 6.02
C ILE A 204 3.10 -22.64 5.43
#